data_AF-A0A529MUU7-F1
#
_entry.id   AF-A0A529MUU7-F1
#
_cell.length_a   1.000
_cell.length_b   1.000
_cell.length_c   1.000
_cell.angle_alpha   90.00
_cell.angle_beta   90.00
_cell.angle_gamma   90.00
#
_symmetry.space_group_name_H-M   'P 1'
#
loop_
_entity.id
_entity.type
_entity.pdbx_description
1 polymer ?
#
loop_
_entity_poly.entity_id
_entity_poly.type
_entity_poly.pdbx_seq_one_letter_code
_entity_poly.pdbx_strand_id
1 'polypeptide(L)'
;DSYGANRARLGLEGVEPDPHPSPSELAADRDLMHRGLEWCAKQGITSIQNMDGNFYQLELLADLEKEGRLLCRTKIPFHFKNFMKLDMLEKASRMAATYKSEWLSSGMVKVFYDGVLDSWTAVMVDDYADRPG
;
A
#
# COMPACT_ATOMS: atom_id res chain seq x y z
N ASP A 1 -11.54 15.27 -14.60
CA ASP A 1 -10.12 15.15 -14.26
C ASP A 1 -9.91 14.05 -13.23
N SER A 2 -9.31 12.93 -13.64
CA SER A 2 -9.08 11.76 -12.79
C SER A 2 -7.76 11.85 -12.03
N TYR A 3 -7.59 12.92 -11.24
CA TYR A 3 -6.45 13.01 -10.33
C TYR A 3 -6.51 11.84 -9.32
N GLY A 4 -5.36 11.22 -9.03
CA GLY A 4 -5.19 10.20 -7.98
C GLY A 4 -5.31 8.73 -8.37
N ALA A 5 -6.06 8.36 -9.42
CA ALA A 5 -6.23 6.95 -9.79
C ALA A 5 -4.91 6.26 -10.16
N ASN A 6 -4.03 6.96 -10.89
CA ASN A 6 -2.72 6.43 -11.26
C ASN A 6 -1.75 6.39 -10.07
N ARG A 7 -1.80 7.40 -9.18
CA ARG A 7 -0.89 7.47 -8.02
C ARG A 7 -1.25 6.48 -6.93
N ALA A 8 -2.53 6.14 -6.76
CA ALA A 8 -2.96 5.06 -5.86
C ALA A 8 -2.28 3.72 -6.17
N ARG A 9 -1.98 3.45 -7.45
CA ARG A 9 -1.29 2.21 -7.88
C ARG A 9 0.21 2.19 -7.56
N LEU A 10 0.84 3.32 -7.25
CA LEU A 10 2.28 3.37 -6.96
C LEU A 10 2.63 2.57 -5.69
N GLY A 11 1.69 2.41 -4.76
CA GLY A 11 1.83 1.54 -3.59
C GLY A 11 2.02 0.07 -3.97
N LEU A 12 1.25 -0.41 -4.95
CA LEU A 12 1.44 -1.75 -5.53
C LEU A 12 2.81 -1.86 -6.18
N GLU A 13 3.36 -0.78 -6.72
CA GLU A 13 4.68 -0.78 -7.32
C GLU A 13 5.83 -0.56 -6.30
N GLY A 14 5.52 -0.16 -5.07
CA GLY A 14 6.52 0.17 -4.05
C GLY A 14 7.35 1.42 -4.37
N VAL A 15 6.89 2.26 -5.30
CA VAL A 15 7.58 3.46 -5.77
C VAL A 15 6.90 4.72 -5.25
N GLU A 16 7.65 5.81 -5.16
CA GLU A 16 7.12 7.13 -4.78
C GLU A 16 6.71 7.91 -6.03
N PRO A 17 5.74 8.83 -5.95
CA PRO A 17 5.43 9.71 -7.07
C PRO A 17 6.63 10.64 -7.38
N ASP A 18 6.95 10.74 -8.67
CA ASP A 18 7.97 11.65 -9.20
C ASP A 18 7.43 12.31 -10.49
N PRO A 19 7.21 13.64 -10.53
CA PRO A 19 7.42 14.58 -9.43
C PRO A 19 6.44 14.36 -8.27
N HIS A 20 6.81 14.88 -7.09
CA HIS A 20 5.89 14.92 -5.96
C HIS A 20 4.62 15.71 -6.32
N PRO A 21 3.42 15.25 -5.94
CA PRO A 21 2.17 15.93 -6.27
C PRO A 21 2.10 17.34 -5.69
N SER A 22 1.39 18.23 -6.40
CA SER A 22 1.06 19.56 -5.89
C SER A 22 0.09 19.47 -4.69
N PRO A 23 -0.07 20.55 -3.90
CA PRO A 23 -0.98 20.53 -2.75
C PRO A 23 -2.44 20.19 -3.10
N SER A 24 -2.95 20.67 -4.24
CA SER A 24 -4.31 20.36 -4.70
C SER A 24 -4.46 18.89 -5.11
N GLU A 25 -3.43 18.32 -5.74
CA GLU A 25 -3.39 16.90 -6.09
C GLU A 25 -3.27 16.01 -4.86
N LEU A 26 -2.44 16.38 -3.88
CA LEU A 26 -2.34 15.68 -2.61
C LEU A 26 -3.70 15.65 -1.90
N ALA A 27 -4.41 16.79 -1.85
CA ALA A 27 -5.75 16.84 -1.27
C ALA A 27 -6.74 15.89 -1.98
N ALA A 28 -6.73 15.87 -3.31
CA ALA A 28 -7.57 14.96 -4.11
C ALA A 28 -7.23 13.48 -3.85
N ASP A 29 -5.95 13.14 -3.70
CA ASP A 29 -5.49 11.78 -3.41
C ASP A 29 -5.90 11.34 -1.99
N ARG A 30 -5.84 12.24 -1.01
CA ARG A 30 -6.36 11.98 0.35
C ARG A 30 -7.87 11.76 0.34
N ASP A 31 -8.63 12.55 -0.42
CA ASP A 31 -10.08 12.36 -0.55
C ASP A 31 -10.43 11.03 -1.24
N LEU A 32 -9.64 10.61 -2.23
CA LEU A 32 -9.77 9.28 -2.83
C LEU A 32 -9.51 8.17 -1.81
N MET A 33 -8.42 8.25 -1.04
CA MET A 33 -8.11 7.30 0.03
C MET A 33 -9.21 7.24 1.09
N HIS A 34 -9.73 8.41 1.50
CA HIS A 34 -10.80 8.53 2.48
C HIS A 34 -12.08 7.81 2.04
N ARG A 35 -12.48 7.91 0.78
CA ARG A 35 -13.66 7.18 0.26
C ARG A 35 -13.53 5.66 0.42
N GLY A 36 -12.33 5.12 0.28
CA GLY A 36 -12.05 3.70 0.56
C GLY A 36 -12.22 3.37 2.05
N LEU A 37 -11.70 4.22 2.93
CA LEU A 37 -11.83 4.07 4.38
C LEU A 37 -13.30 4.19 4.85
N GLU A 38 -14.07 5.11 4.28
CA GLU A 38 -15.52 5.24 4.54
C GLU A 38 -16.27 3.95 4.16
N TRP A 39 -15.92 3.36 3.03
CA TRP A 39 -16.50 2.09 2.62
C TRP A 39 -16.16 0.98 3.62
N CYS A 40 -14.88 0.85 4.00
CA CYS A 40 -14.45 -0.12 5.01
C CYS A 40 -15.21 0.06 6.34
N ALA A 41 -15.29 1.29 6.84
CA ALA A 41 -15.99 1.60 8.08
C ALA A 41 -17.49 1.26 8.00
N LYS A 42 -18.15 1.52 6.86
CA LYS A 42 -19.56 1.12 6.62
C LYS A 42 -19.77 -0.40 6.70
N GLN A 43 -18.73 -1.19 6.40
CA GLN A 43 -18.78 -2.65 6.52
C GLN A 43 -18.38 -3.15 7.93
N GLY A 44 -18.13 -2.25 8.90
CA GLY A 44 -17.66 -2.60 10.22
C GLY A 44 -16.19 -2.99 10.29
N ILE A 45 -15.42 -2.75 9.22
CA ILE A 45 -13.97 -2.98 9.22
C ILE A 45 -13.33 -1.87 10.04
N THR A 46 -12.70 -2.23 11.15
CA THR A 46 -12.03 -1.28 12.06
C THR A 46 -10.52 -1.27 11.93
N SER A 47 -9.94 -2.25 11.21
CA SER A 47 -8.51 -2.33 10.95
C SER A 47 -8.20 -3.02 9.63
N ILE A 48 -7.17 -2.53 8.95
CA ILE A 48 -6.69 -3.06 7.67
C ILE A 48 -5.16 -3.17 7.68
N GLN A 49 -4.66 -4.21 7.02
CA GLN A 49 -3.28 -4.24 6.55
C GLN A 49 -3.33 -4.00 5.04
N ASN A 50 -3.05 -2.78 4.61
CA ASN A 50 -3.05 -2.45 3.19
C ASN A 50 -1.69 -2.86 2.63
N MET A 51 -1.68 -3.90 1.79
CA MET A 51 -0.45 -4.56 1.32
C MET A 51 0.23 -3.84 0.14
N ASP A 52 -0.41 -2.80 -0.39
CA ASP A 52 0.22 -1.82 -1.24
C ASP A 52 0.94 -0.81 -0.33
N GLY A 53 2.23 -0.59 -0.55
CA GLY A 53 3.02 0.15 0.43
C GLY A 53 4.22 0.91 -0.13
N ASN A 54 4.17 2.22 0.09
CA ASN A 54 5.24 3.19 -0.15
C ASN A 54 5.15 4.32 0.91
N PHE A 55 6.08 5.28 0.92
CA PHE A 55 6.00 6.42 1.83
C PHE A 55 4.83 7.35 1.49
N TYR A 56 4.49 7.48 0.21
CA TYR A 56 3.40 8.34 -0.21
C TYR A 56 2.05 7.96 0.39
N GLN A 57 1.70 6.67 0.41
CA GLN A 57 0.47 6.20 1.06
C GLN A 57 0.49 6.45 2.57
N LEU A 58 1.64 6.27 3.21
CA LEU A 58 1.82 6.60 4.62
C LEU A 58 1.64 8.11 4.89
N GLU A 59 2.12 8.98 4.00
CA GLU A 59 1.92 10.43 4.08
C GLU A 59 0.43 10.80 3.97
N LEU A 60 -0.26 10.27 2.96
CA LEU A 60 -1.70 10.50 2.77
C LEU A 60 -2.51 10.06 4.01
N LEU A 61 -2.20 8.88 4.56
CA LEU A 61 -2.89 8.34 5.73
C LEU A 61 -2.55 9.09 7.01
N ALA A 62 -1.30 9.54 7.19
CA ALA A 62 -0.90 10.33 8.35
C ALA A 62 -1.56 11.70 8.37
N ASP A 63 -1.77 12.28 7.19
CA ASP A 63 -2.53 13.52 7.07
C ASP A 63 -4.01 13.33 7.37
N LEU A 64 -4.63 12.24 6.88
CA LEU A 64 -5.99 11.87 7.27
C LEU A 64 -6.11 11.61 8.77
N GLU A 65 -5.09 11.02 9.40
CA GLU A 65 -5.03 10.84 10.86
C GLU A 65 -5.05 12.18 11.59
N LYS A 66 -4.21 13.15 11.18
CA LYS A 66 -4.18 14.51 11.76
C LYS A 66 -5.52 15.25 11.60
N GLU A 67 -6.23 14.99 10.51
CA GLU A 67 -7.55 15.56 10.24
C GLU A 67 -8.70 14.84 10.98
N GLY A 68 -8.43 13.76 11.71
CA GLY A 68 -9.47 12.93 12.35
C GLY A 68 -10.31 12.13 11.35
N ARG A 69 -9.80 11.95 10.13
CA ARG A 69 -10.46 11.29 8.99
C ARG A 69 -9.94 9.88 8.73
N LEU A 70 -8.96 9.39 9.48
CA LEU A 70 -8.51 8.00 9.37
C LEU A 70 -9.51 7.06 10.09
N LEU A 71 -10.45 6.49 9.33
CA LEU A 71 -11.59 5.73 9.89
C LEU A 71 -11.27 4.27 10.25
N CYS A 72 -10.10 3.75 9.86
CA CYS A 72 -9.68 2.38 10.12
C CYS A 72 -8.21 2.38 10.57
N ARG A 73 -7.88 1.60 11.61
CA ARG A 73 -6.47 1.38 11.99
C ARG A 73 -5.73 0.71 10.85
N THR A 74 -4.74 1.39 10.29
CA THR A 74 -4.11 0.98 9.03
C THR A 74 -2.64 0.65 9.25
N LYS A 75 -2.21 -0.51 8.74
CA LYS A 75 -0.80 -0.88 8.69
C LYS A 75 -0.32 -1.00 7.25
N ILE A 76 0.79 -0.33 6.92
CA ILE A 76 1.39 -0.32 5.57
C ILE A 76 2.77 -1.02 5.62
N PRO A 77 3.01 -2.07 4.83
CA PRO A 77 4.32 -2.70 4.73
C PRO A 77 5.25 -1.90 3.80
N PHE A 78 6.56 -2.15 3.92
CA PHE A 78 7.49 -1.89 2.84
C PHE A 78 7.34 -2.98 1.77
N HIS A 79 7.01 -2.61 0.53
CA HIS A 79 6.97 -3.54 -0.58
C HIS A 79 8.39 -3.78 -1.12
N PHE A 80 8.96 -4.93 -0.79
CA PHE A 80 10.29 -5.35 -1.22
C PHE A 80 10.20 -6.20 -2.49
N LYS A 81 10.87 -5.75 -3.55
CA LYS A 81 10.85 -6.38 -4.87
C LYS A 81 12.13 -7.16 -5.16
N ASN A 82 12.03 -8.14 -6.03
CA ASN A 82 13.13 -9.04 -6.42
C ASN A 82 14.38 -8.33 -6.97
N PHE A 83 14.24 -7.15 -7.57
CA PHE A 83 15.37 -6.35 -8.07
C PHE A 83 15.97 -5.40 -7.02
N MET A 84 15.36 -5.30 -5.83
CA MET A 84 15.89 -4.49 -4.74
C MET A 84 17.00 -5.24 -4.00
N LYS A 85 18.05 -4.50 -3.62
CA LYS A 85 19.12 -5.02 -2.76
C LYS A 85 18.71 -4.92 -1.29
N LEU A 86 19.38 -5.69 -0.42
CA LEU A 86 19.06 -5.74 1.01
C LEU A 86 19.21 -4.40 1.74
N ASP A 87 20.05 -3.49 1.24
CA ASP A 87 20.20 -2.13 1.76
C ASP A 87 18.88 -1.33 1.69
N MET A 88 17.97 -1.66 0.77
CA MET A 88 16.64 -1.06 0.71
C MET A 88 15.79 -1.36 1.95
N LEU A 89 16.13 -2.36 2.76
CA LEU A 89 15.46 -2.62 4.04
C LEU A 89 15.66 -1.48 5.05
N GLU A 90 16.68 -0.63 4.88
CA GLU A 90 16.79 0.61 5.66
C GLU A 90 15.58 1.53 5.44
N LYS A 91 14.96 1.49 4.24
CA LYS A 91 13.70 2.18 3.98
C LYS A 91 12.58 1.62 4.85
N ALA A 92 12.50 0.29 5.00
CA ALA A 92 11.53 -0.37 5.88
C ALA A 92 11.72 0.04 7.35
N SER A 93 12.97 0.07 7.82
CA SER A 93 13.33 0.54 9.17
C SER A 93 12.87 1.98 9.39
N ARG A 94 13.08 2.86 8.40
CA ARG A 94 12.60 4.26 8.45
C ARG A 94 11.08 4.34 8.50
N MET A 95 10.36 3.58 7.66
CA MET A 95 8.90 3.53 7.69
C MET A 95 8.39 3.12 9.08
N ALA A 96 8.99 2.08 9.68
CA ALA A 96 8.62 1.61 11.02
C ALA A 96 8.92 2.64 12.12
N ALA A 97 10.06 3.35 12.03
CA ALA A 97 10.45 4.34 13.02
C ALA A 97 9.60 5.62 12.94
N THR A 98 9.20 6.02 11.73
CA THR A 98 8.42 7.25 11.46
C THR A 98 6.93 7.04 11.73
N TYR A 99 6.34 5.92 11.30
CA TYR A 99 4.90 5.66 11.38
C TYR A 99 4.61 4.56 12.39
N LYS A 100 4.21 4.96 13.61
CA LYS A 100 4.06 4.09 14.78
C LYS A 100 2.99 4.56 15.76
N SER A 101 1.95 5.24 15.26
CA SER A 101 0.81 5.66 16.10
C SER A 101 -0.14 4.48 16.31
N GLU A 102 -1.16 4.68 17.16
CA GLU A 102 -2.23 3.70 17.36
C GLU A 102 -3.07 3.48 16.09
N TRP A 103 -3.25 4.54 15.29
CA TRP A 103 -4.10 4.50 14.09
C TRP A 103 -3.35 4.18 12.80
N LEU A 104 -2.07 4.53 12.71
CA LEU A 104 -1.23 4.31 11.54
C LEU A 104 0.13 3.77 11.94
N SER A 105 0.49 2.61 11.38
CA SER A 105 1.78 1.99 11.63
C SER A 105 2.42 1.36 10.39
N SER A 106 3.74 1.16 10.44
CA SER A 106 4.49 0.31 9.51
C SER A 106 5.27 -0.77 10.29
N GLY A 107 6.35 -1.31 9.72
CA GLY A 107 7.17 -2.36 10.34
C GLY A 107 6.84 -3.77 9.84
N MET A 108 6.42 -3.90 8.59
CA MET A 108 6.32 -5.18 7.88
C MET A 108 7.04 -5.06 6.55
N VAL A 109 7.54 -6.18 6.04
CA VAL A 109 8.09 -6.28 4.69
C VAL A 109 7.20 -7.23 3.90
N LYS A 110 6.63 -6.74 2.81
CA LYS A 110 5.83 -7.52 1.88
C LYS A 110 6.70 -7.91 0.69
N VAL A 111 6.68 -9.19 0.36
CA VAL A 111 7.32 -9.75 -0.85
C VAL A 111 6.26 -10.47 -1.69
N PHE A 112 6.46 -10.47 -3.01
CA PHE A 112 5.81 -11.44 -3.90
C PHE A 112 6.78 -12.60 -4.11
N TYR A 113 6.28 -13.81 -3.92
CA TYR A 113 7.05 -15.03 -4.17
C TYR A 113 6.81 -15.53 -5.59
N ASP A 114 5.53 -15.60 -5.98
CA ASP A 114 5.04 -16.02 -7.28
C ASP A 114 3.86 -15.14 -7.74
N GLY A 115 3.18 -15.57 -8.81
CA GLY A 115 2.03 -14.88 -9.37
C GLY A 115 0.68 -15.42 -8.87
N VAL A 116 -0.28 -15.56 -9.78
CA VAL A 116 -1.65 -15.98 -9.47
C VAL A 116 -2.07 -17.16 -10.32
N LEU A 117 -3.04 -17.94 -9.82
CA LEU A 117 -3.56 -19.12 -10.50
C LEU A 117 -4.19 -18.78 -11.86
N ASP A 118 -5.02 -17.74 -11.91
CA ASP A 118 -5.78 -17.34 -13.11
C ASP A 118 -4.92 -17.00 -14.33
N SER A 119 -3.66 -16.60 -14.11
CA SER A 119 -2.71 -16.28 -15.18
C SER A 119 -1.63 -17.34 -15.37
N TRP A 120 -1.74 -18.47 -14.68
CA TRP A 120 -0.77 -19.56 -14.66
C TRP A 120 0.64 -19.08 -14.27
N THR A 121 0.73 -18.15 -13.31
CA THR A 121 2.01 -17.60 -12.83
C THR A 121 2.30 -17.93 -11.36
N ALA A 122 1.33 -18.49 -10.64
CA ALA A 122 1.60 -19.13 -9.34
C ALA A 122 2.48 -20.38 -9.52
N VAL A 123 3.32 -20.69 -8.54
CA VAL A 123 4.16 -21.88 -8.56
C VAL A 123 3.37 -23.06 -8.00
N MET A 124 3.16 -24.09 -8.80
CA MET A 124 2.43 -25.30 -8.43
C MET A 124 3.41 -26.48 -8.25
N VAL A 125 3.06 -27.42 -7.36
CA VAL A 125 3.86 -28.65 -7.16
C VAL A 125 3.72 -29.59 -8.35
N ASP A 126 2.47 -29.79 -8.79
CA ASP A 126 2.11 -30.48 -10.02
C ASP A 126 1.67 -29.46 -11.07
N ASP A 127 1.50 -29.89 -12.31
CA ASP A 127 1.00 -29.02 -13.37
C ASP A 127 -0.38 -28.42 -13.03
N TYR A 128 -0.71 -27.31 -13.69
CA TYR A 128 -2.06 -26.77 -13.66
C TYR A 128 -3.04 -27.78 -14.26
N ALA A 129 -4.15 -28.05 -13.57
CA ALA A 129 -5.11 -29.07 -13.99
C ALA A 129 -5.72 -28.81 -15.39
N ASP A 130 -5.90 -27.54 -15.74
CA ASP A 130 -6.40 -27.09 -17.05
C ASP A 130 -5.29 -26.73 -18.03
N ARG A 131 -4.02 -26.79 -17.60
CA ARG A 131 -2.84 -26.54 -18.41
C ARG A 131 -1.67 -27.46 -18.01
N PRO A 132 -1.77 -28.77 -18.29
CA PRO A 132 -0.66 -29.71 -18.11
C PRO A 132 0.53 -29.36 -19.02
N GLY A 133 1.77 -29.55 -18.55
CA GLY A 133 2.98 -29.34 -19.35
C GLY A 133 4.11 -28.58 -18.69
#